data_AF-A0A6M3XL12-F1
#
_entry.id   AF-A0A6M3XL12-F1
#
_cell.length_a   1.000
_cell.length_b   1.000
_cell.length_c   1.000
_cell.angle_alpha   90.00
_cell.angle_beta   90.00
_cell.angle_gamma   90.00
#
_symmetry.space_group_name_H-M   'P 1'
#
loop_
_entity.id
_entity.type
_entity.pdbx_description
1 polymer ?
#
loop_
_entity_poly.entity_id
_entity_poly.type
_entity_poly.pdbx_seq_one_letter_code
_entity_poly.pdbx_strand_id
1 'polypeptide(L)'
;MARVTPDEFVEKHSRRLKGAVDDMRRGIERVSESPTAKAANKKDKMRSNINASIDSGKWERGLRRVPLEEWKGKMINKGLGRVATGIDEAAPKVRSFAADLLPYEDTLKAHVDKMPDTTLEDSINRATTWMRGMAKFSRKG
;
A
#
# COMPACT_ATOMS: atom_id res chain seq x y z
N MET A 1 1.94 -28.02 -28.54
CA MET A 1 1.41 -28.55 -27.27
C MET A 1 2.48 -28.45 -26.20
N ALA A 2 2.13 -28.09 -24.96
CA ALA A 2 3.05 -28.20 -23.84
C ALA A 2 3.53 -29.66 -23.71
N ARG A 3 4.84 -29.87 -23.55
CA ARG A 3 5.46 -31.20 -23.55
C ARG A 3 5.41 -31.92 -22.19
N VAL A 4 4.69 -31.36 -21.22
CA VAL A 4 4.53 -31.88 -19.85
C VAL A 4 3.12 -31.58 -19.35
N THR A 5 2.62 -32.40 -18.43
CA THR A 5 1.35 -32.17 -17.74
C THR A 5 1.47 -31.02 -16.72
N PRO A 6 0.34 -30.44 -16.27
CA PRO A 6 0.35 -29.46 -15.17
C PRO A 6 1.02 -30.00 -13.90
N ASP A 7 0.81 -31.27 -13.56
CA ASP A 7 1.39 -31.90 -12.38
C ASP A 7 2.90 -32.06 -12.52
N GLU A 8 3.39 -32.49 -13.69
CA GLU A 8 4.84 -32.58 -13.99
C GLU A 8 5.51 -31.20 -13.96
N PHE A 9 4.81 -30.14 -14.38
CA PHE A 9 5.30 -28.77 -14.28
C PHE A 9 5.42 -28.30 -12.83
N VAL A 10 4.38 -28.53 -12.03
CA VAL A 10 4.34 -28.14 -10.60
C VAL A 10 5.38 -28.93 -9.80
N GLU A 11 5.53 -30.24 -10.04
CA GLU A 11 6.57 -31.08 -9.43
C GLU A 11 7.94 -30.49 -9.68
N LYS A 12 8.29 -30.27 -10.95
CA LYS A 12 9.61 -29.77 -11.34
C LYS A 12 9.88 -28.39 -10.77
N HIS A 13 8.88 -27.50 -10.76
CA HIS A 13 9.01 -26.18 -10.17
C HIS A 13 9.24 -26.26 -8.67
N SER A 14 8.42 -27.05 -7.96
CA SER A 14 8.52 -27.25 -6.51
C SER A 14 9.85 -27.85 -6.10
N ARG A 15 10.29 -28.93 -6.77
CA ARG A 15 11.59 -29.56 -6.52
C ARG A 15 12.75 -28.61 -6.74
N ARG A 16 12.73 -27.83 -7.82
CA ARG A 16 13.80 -26.85 -8.10
C ARG A 16 13.83 -25.72 -7.09
N LEU A 17 12.67 -25.18 -6.72
CA LEU A 17 12.59 -24.09 -5.76
C LEU A 17 13.02 -24.53 -4.35
N LYS A 18 12.57 -25.72 -3.91
CA LYS A 18 13.03 -26.33 -2.65
C LYS A 18 14.54 -26.61 -2.67
N GLY A 19 15.07 -27.08 -3.79
CA GLY A 19 16.51 -27.27 -3.98
C GLY A 19 17.33 -25.98 -3.95
N ALA A 20 16.71 -24.82 -4.17
CA ALA A 20 17.37 -23.52 -4.16
C ALA A 20 17.33 -22.80 -2.80
N VAL A 21 16.74 -23.39 -1.76
CA VAL A 21 16.56 -22.73 -0.45
C VAL A 21 17.88 -22.24 0.14
N ASP A 22 18.96 -23.02 0.03
CA ASP A 22 20.29 -22.61 0.53
C ASP A 22 20.89 -21.45 -0.27
N ASP A 23 20.68 -21.41 -1.59
CA ASP A 23 21.09 -20.27 -2.41
C ASP A 23 20.32 -19.01 -2.05
N MET A 24 19.02 -19.13 -1.81
CA MET A 24 18.19 -18.01 -1.34
C MET A 24 18.66 -17.50 0.00
N ARG A 25 18.91 -18.40 0.98
CA ARG A 25 19.44 -18.04 2.29
C ARG A 25 20.80 -17.34 2.19
N ARG A 26 21.74 -17.89 1.41
CA ARG A 26 23.05 -17.25 1.16
C ARG A 26 22.89 -15.87 0.52
N GLY A 27 21.96 -15.72 -0.42
CA GLY A 27 21.65 -14.44 -1.06
C GLY A 27 21.13 -13.40 -0.05
N ILE A 28 20.27 -13.82 0.88
CA ILE A 28 19.73 -12.98 1.96
C ILE A 28 20.84 -12.59 2.95
N GLU A 29 21.65 -13.55 3.39
CA GLU A 29 22.77 -13.32 4.33
C GLU A 29 23.84 -12.36 3.77
N ARG A 30 23.97 -12.28 2.45
CA ARG A 30 24.87 -11.32 1.78
C ARG A 30 24.34 -9.88 1.78
N VAL A 31 23.08 -9.63 2.14
CA VAL A 31 22.54 -8.28 2.24
C VAL A 31 23.10 -7.61 3.51
N SER A 32 24.16 -6.83 3.33
CA SER A 32 24.86 -6.15 4.44
C SER A 32 24.23 -4.83 4.87
N GLU A 33 23.36 -4.24 4.05
CA GLU A 33 22.76 -2.95 4.29
C GLU A 33 21.29 -2.93 3.86
N SER A 34 20.45 -2.21 4.59
CA SER A 34 19.03 -2.08 4.27
C SER A 34 18.84 -1.32 2.94
N PRO A 35 18.30 -1.97 1.88
CA PRO A 35 18.05 -1.29 0.61
C PRO A 35 17.00 -0.18 0.75
N THR A 36 16.05 -0.31 1.70
CA THR A 36 15.03 0.71 1.95
C THR A 36 15.62 1.93 2.66
N ALA A 37 16.60 1.75 3.56
CA ALA A 37 17.34 2.86 4.15
C ALA A 37 18.16 3.61 3.10
N LYS A 38 18.85 2.88 2.20
CA LYS A 38 19.56 3.47 1.05
C LYS A 38 18.61 4.28 0.16
N ALA A 39 17.41 3.76 -0.10
CA ALA A 39 16.40 4.45 -0.91
C ALA A 39 15.90 5.73 -0.22
N ALA A 40 15.62 5.69 1.09
CA ALA A 40 15.18 6.84 1.87
C ALA A 40 16.20 8.00 1.80
N ASN A 41 17.50 7.68 1.86
CA ASN A 41 18.59 8.65 1.74
C ASN A 41 18.71 9.29 0.33
N LYS A 42 17.95 8.81 -0.67
CA LYS A 42 17.95 9.32 -2.04
C LYS A 42 16.65 10.05 -2.40
N LYS A 43 15.96 10.62 -1.41
CA LYS A 43 14.70 11.38 -1.59
C LYS A 43 14.78 12.46 -2.69
N ASP A 44 15.88 13.18 -2.80
CA ASP A 44 16.00 14.28 -3.77
C ASP A 44 16.17 13.74 -5.20
N LYS A 45 16.90 12.64 -5.36
CA LYS A 45 16.99 11.90 -6.63
C LYS A 45 15.62 11.38 -7.05
N MET A 46 14.84 10.83 -6.13
CA MET A 46 13.47 10.39 -6.40
C MET A 46 12.60 11.56 -6.90
N ARG A 47 12.62 12.70 -6.18
CA ARG A 47 11.86 13.90 -6.56
C ARG A 47 12.22 14.39 -7.95
N SER A 48 13.52 14.57 -8.23
CA SER A 48 14.00 15.04 -9.53
C SER A 48 13.56 14.11 -10.66
N ASN A 49 13.63 12.79 -10.46
CA ASN A 49 13.26 11.82 -11.48
C ASN A 49 11.74 11.74 -11.71
N ILE A 50 10.93 11.95 -10.67
CA ILE A 50 9.47 12.05 -10.82
C ILE A 50 9.12 13.27 -11.68
N ASN A 51 9.68 14.44 -11.35
CA ASN A 51 9.43 15.67 -12.11
C ASN A 51 9.83 15.49 -13.58
N ALA A 52 11.04 14.98 -13.85
CA ALA A 52 11.47 14.70 -15.23
C ALA A 52 10.55 13.69 -15.96
N SER A 53 10.00 12.70 -15.25
CA SER A 53 9.05 11.74 -15.83
C SER A 53 7.69 12.36 -16.13
N ILE A 54 7.27 13.38 -15.37
CA ILE A 54 6.06 14.16 -15.63
C ILE A 54 6.31 15.07 -16.83
N ASP A 55 7.38 15.85 -16.81
CA ASP A 55 7.72 16.84 -17.83
C ASP A 55 7.93 16.21 -19.21
N SER A 56 8.53 15.00 -19.27
CA SER A 56 8.71 14.25 -20.52
C SER A 56 7.44 13.53 -21.02
N GLY A 57 6.32 13.64 -20.30
CA GLY A 57 5.07 12.94 -20.56
C GLY A 57 5.14 11.40 -20.40
N LYS A 58 6.27 10.86 -19.93
CA LYS A 58 6.44 9.40 -19.74
C LYS A 58 5.42 8.85 -18.75
N TRP A 59 5.16 9.59 -17.68
CA TRP A 59 4.17 9.23 -16.66
C TRP A 59 2.76 9.16 -17.26
N GLU A 60 2.35 10.20 -17.98
CA GLU A 60 1.02 10.30 -18.61
C GLU A 60 0.77 9.17 -19.62
N ARG A 61 1.74 8.92 -20.52
CA ARG A 61 1.67 7.80 -21.47
C ARG A 61 1.56 6.45 -20.75
N GLY A 62 2.26 6.28 -19.63
CA GLY A 62 2.19 5.08 -18.81
C GLY A 62 0.79 4.83 -18.24
N LEU A 63 0.12 5.88 -17.75
CA LEU A 63 -1.24 5.78 -17.23
C LEU A 63 -2.27 5.47 -18.31
N ARG A 64 -2.10 6.03 -19.51
CA ARG A 64 -3.01 5.78 -20.65
C ARG A 64 -2.82 4.43 -21.32
N ARG A 65 -1.77 3.69 -20.97
CA ARG A 65 -1.40 2.45 -21.67
C ARG A 65 -2.41 1.31 -21.48
N VAL A 66 -3.12 1.26 -20.36
CA VAL A 66 -4.08 0.17 -20.06
C VAL A 66 -5.51 0.72 -20.15
N PRO A 67 -6.32 0.26 -21.13
CA PRO A 67 -7.72 0.67 -21.23
C PRO A 67 -8.56 0.20 -20.03
N LEU A 68 -9.63 0.95 -19.74
CA LEU A 68 -10.54 0.67 -18.63
C LEU A 68 -11.09 -0.75 -18.66
N GLU A 69 -11.53 -1.22 -19.82
CA GLU A 69 -12.15 -2.55 -19.96
C GLU A 69 -11.14 -3.70 -19.77
N GLU A 70 -9.89 -3.51 -20.20
CA GLU A 70 -8.83 -4.48 -19.91
C GLU A 70 -8.56 -4.56 -18.40
N TRP A 71 -8.48 -3.40 -17.73
CA TRP A 71 -8.28 -3.35 -16.29
C TRP A 71 -9.44 -4.03 -15.54
N LYS A 72 -10.70 -3.70 -15.87
CA LYS A 72 -11.89 -4.34 -15.27
C LYS A 72 -11.85 -5.86 -15.46
N GLY A 73 -11.60 -6.32 -16.67
CA GLY A 73 -11.51 -7.75 -16.97
C GLY A 73 -10.44 -8.47 -16.15
N LYS A 74 -9.25 -7.87 -15.99
CA LYS A 74 -8.19 -8.45 -15.14
C LYS A 74 -8.57 -8.45 -13.66
N MET A 75 -9.17 -7.38 -13.16
CA MET A 75 -9.55 -7.29 -11.76
C MET A 75 -10.65 -8.30 -11.41
N ILE A 76 -11.71 -8.39 -12.23
CA ILE A 76 -12.82 -9.32 -11.99
C ILE A 76 -12.34 -10.78 -12.08
N ASN A 77 -11.66 -11.13 -13.17
CA ASN A 77 -11.35 -12.54 -13.46
C ASN A 77 -10.11 -13.07 -12.74
N LYS A 78 -9.25 -12.20 -12.19
CA LYS A 78 -7.99 -12.61 -11.53
C LYS A 78 -7.73 -11.90 -10.21
N GLY A 79 -8.06 -10.61 -10.13
CA GLY A 79 -7.80 -9.78 -8.95
C GLY A 79 -8.67 -10.19 -7.76
N LEU A 80 -9.99 -10.27 -7.93
CA LEU A 80 -10.96 -10.49 -6.86
C LEU A 80 -10.65 -11.75 -6.04
N GLY A 81 -10.35 -12.88 -6.70
CA GLY A 81 -10.00 -14.12 -6.00
C GLY A 81 -8.76 -14.02 -5.10
N ARG A 82 -7.88 -13.03 -5.32
CA ARG A 82 -6.67 -12.79 -4.51
C ARG A 82 -6.90 -11.80 -3.38
N VAL A 83 -7.97 -11.00 -3.45
CA VAL A 83 -8.25 -9.95 -2.45
C VAL A 83 -8.57 -10.55 -1.09
N ALA A 84 -9.33 -11.63 -1.04
CA ALA A 84 -9.72 -12.26 0.23
C ALA A 84 -8.49 -12.67 1.07
N THR A 85 -7.59 -13.48 0.48
CA THR A 85 -6.35 -13.90 1.15
C THR A 85 -5.46 -12.69 1.50
N GLY A 86 -5.37 -11.70 0.61
CA GLY A 86 -4.61 -10.49 0.88
C GLY A 86 -5.17 -9.67 2.06
N ILE A 87 -6.50 -9.64 2.24
CA ILE A 87 -7.14 -9.00 3.40
C ILE A 87 -6.78 -9.75 4.69
N ASP A 88 -6.87 -11.08 4.69
CA ASP A 88 -6.58 -11.89 5.86
C ASP A 88 -5.11 -11.73 6.30
N GLU A 89 -4.18 -11.75 5.35
CA GLU A 89 -2.75 -11.54 5.61
C GLU A 89 -2.45 -10.10 6.10
N ALA A 90 -3.18 -9.10 5.60
CA ALA A 90 -3.01 -7.71 5.99
C ALA A 90 -3.75 -7.33 7.28
N ALA A 91 -4.67 -8.16 7.77
CA ALA A 91 -5.51 -7.87 8.93
C ALA A 91 -4.71 -7.42 10.18
N PRO A 92 -3.54 -8.00 10.52
CA PRO A 92 -2.73 -7.53 11.64
C PRO A 92 -2.24 -6.08 11.46
N LYS A 93 -1.83 -5.71 10.23
CA LYS A 93 -1.38 -4.35 9.92
C LYS A 93 -2.53 -3.34 10.03
N VAL A 94 -3.72 -3.71 9.55
CA VAL A 94 -4.93 -2.89 9.69
C VAL A 94 -5.33 -2.75 11.15
N ARG A 95 -5.29 -3.84 11.93
CA ARG A 95 -5.56 -3.82 13.37
C ARG A 95 -4.60 -2.91 14.13
N SER A 96 -3.31 -2.97 13.82
CA SER A 96 -2.30 -2.07 14.40
C SER A 96 -2.58 -0.61 14.05
N PHE A 97 -2.93 -0.31 12.79
CA PHE A 97 -3.32 1.03 12.39
C PHE A 97 -4.56 1.54 13.13
N ALA A 98 -5.59 0.70 13.23
CA ALA A 98 -6.82 1.04 13.94
C ALA A 98 -6.57 1.26 15.44
N ALA A 99 -5.67 0.49 16.07
CA ALA A 99 -5.30 0.69 17.46
C ALA A 99 -4.62 2.05 17.72
N ASP A 100 -3.95 2.62 16.71
CA ASP A 100 -3.38 3.98 16.79
C ASP A 100 -4.44 5.05 16.48
N LEU A 101 -5.25 4.83 15.44
CA LEU A 101 -6.18 5.81 14.88
C LEU A 101 -7.41 6.02 15.77
N LEU A 102 -8.07 4.94 16.21
CA LEU A 102 -9.36 5.04 16.89
C LEU A 102 -9.28 5.84 18.21
N PRO A 103 -8.27 5.66 19.08
CA PRO A 103 -8.14 6.49 20.27
C PRO A 103 -7.91 7.98 19.97
N TYR A 104 -7.23 8.28 18.86
CA TYR A 104 -7.03 9.66 18.39
C TYR A 104 -8.35 10.27 17.92
N GLU A 105 -9.12 9.53 17.13
CA GLU A 105 -10.47 9.90 16.71
C GLU A 105 -11.39 10.12 17.90
N ASP A 106 -11.40 9.22 18.89
CA ASP A 106 -12.22 9.35 20.11
C ASP A 106 -11.87 10.63 20.89
N THR A 107 -10.58 10.95 21.02
CA THR A 107 -10.12 12.17 21.68
C THR A 107 -10.56 13.43 20.93
N LEU A 108 -10.41 13.42 19.59
CA LEU A 108 -10.82 14.55 18.75
C LEU A 108 -12.34 14.71 18.74
N LYS A 109 -13.08 13.60 18.68
CA LYS A 109 -14.54 13.59 18.76
C LYS A 109 -15.03 14.14 20.09
N ALA A 110 -14.44 13.72 21.21
CA ALA A 110 -14.79 14.25 22.53
C ALA A 110 -14.53 15.75 22.67
N HIS A 111 -13.56 16.31 21.92
CA HIS A 111 -13.35 17.74 21.83
C HIS A 111 -14.42 18.43 20.97
N VAL A 112 -14.69 17.89 19.78
CA VAL A 112 -15.73 18.42 18.88
C VAL A 112 -17.10 18.38 19.54
N ASP A 113 -17.44 17.33 20.28
CA ASP A 113 -18.73 17.19 20.96
C ASP A 113 -18.98 18.25 22.03
N LYS A 114 -17.93 18.89 22.57
CA LYS A 114 -18.03 20.00 23.52
C LYS A 114 -18.19 21.37 22.86
N MET A 115 -18.07 21.44 21.54
CA MET A 115 -18.25 22.69 20.79
C MET A 115 -19.75 22.99 20.65
N PRO A 116 -20.15 24.27 20.62
CA PRO A 116 -21.51 24.68 20.27
C PRO A 116 -21.96 24.05 18.95
N ASP A 117 -23.26 23.82 18.79
CA ASP A 117 -23.88 23.20 17.61
C ASP A 117 -25.22 23.88 17.21
N THR A 118 -25.50 25.06 17.76
CA THR A 118 -26.83 25.69 17.69
C THR A 118 -27.03 26.48 16.40
N THR A 119 -25.95 26.97 15.79
CA THR A 119 -25.97 27.76 14.55
C THR A 119 -25.31 27.03 13.39
N LEU A 120 -25.50 27.57 12.18
CA LEU A 120 -24.76 27.10 11.00
C LEU A 120 -23.25 27.26 11.18
N GLU A 121 -22.80 28.39 11.74
CA GLU A 121 -21.38 28.65 11.99
C GLU A 121 -20.79 27.67 13.00
N ASP A 122 -21.55 27.31 14.03
CA ASP A 122 -21.16 26.28 14.99
C ASP A 122 -20.95 24.92 14.31
N SER A 123 -21.87 24.55 13.43
CA SER A 123 -21.76 23.32 12.63
C SER A 123 -20.54 23.33 11.71
N ILE A 124 -20.26 24.46 11.05
CA ILE A 124 -19.06 24.65 10.21
C ILE A 124 -17.79 24.54 11.06
N ASN A 125 -17.77 25.15 12.24
CA ASN A 125 -16.64 25.11 13.17
C ASN A 125 -16.35 23.70 13.68
N ARG A 126 -17.39 22.90 13.98
CA ARG A 126 -17.25 21.49 14.35
C ARG A 126 -16.64 20.67 13.22
N ALA A 127 -17.15 20.82 11.99
CA ALA A 127 -16.65 20.10 10.82
C ALA A 127 -15.19 20.47 10.49
N THR A 128 -14.86 21.76 10.52
CA THR A 128 -13.49 22.24 10.24
C THR A 128 -12.50 21.83 11.33
N THR A 129 -12.93 21.79 12.60
CA THR A 129 -12.12 21.27 13.70
C THR A 129 -11.81 19.80 13.51
N TRP A 130 -12.79 18.98 13.13
CA TRP A 130 -12.57 17.58 12.80
C TRP A 130 -11.56 17.41 11.65
N MET A 131 -11.78 18.10 10.52
CA MET A 131 -10.88 18.02 9.36
C MET A 131 -9.44 18.43 9.69
N ARG A 132 -9.25 19.54 10.41
CA ARG A 132 -7.94 20.02 10.83
C ARG A 132 -7.28 19.11 11.88
N GLY A 133 -8.07 18.52 12.76
CA GLY A 133 -7.61 17.54 13.74
C GLY A 133 -7.09 16.29 13.06
N MET A 134 -7.90 15.65 12.21
CA MET A 134 -7.50 14.45 11.47
C MET A 134 -6.25 14.65 10.60
N ALA A 135 -6.05 15.85 10.01
CA ALA A 135 -4.85 16.18 9.25
C ALA A 135 -3.56 16.17 10.09
N LYS A 136 -3.65 16.26 11.42
CA LYS A 136 -2.50 16.21 12.35
C LYS A 136 -2.20 14.80 12.84
N PHE A 137 -3.05 13.81 12.55
CA PHE A 137 -2.78 12.43 12.93
C PHE A 137 -1.49 11.95 12.28
N SER A 138 -0.60 11.37 13.10
CA SER A 138 0.64 10.77 12.62
C SER A 138 0.94 9.52 13.45
N ARG A 139 1.33 8.44 12.76
CA ARG A 139 1.72 7.20 13.40
C ARG A 139 3.14 7.33 13.93
N LYS A 140 3.40 6.79 15.12
CA LYS A 140 4.78 6.58 15.57
C LYS A 140 5.35 5.44 14.73
N GLY A 141 6.32 5.77 13.87
CA GLY A 141 6.99 4.82 12.98
C GLY A 141 8.00 3.93 13.69
#